data_AF-A0A1W6YFL6-F1
#
_entry.id   AF-A0A1W6YFL6-F1
#
_cell.length_a   1.000
_cell.length_b   1.000
_cell.length_c   1.000
_cell.angle_alpha   90.00
_cell.angle_beta   90.00
_cell.angle_gamma   90.00
#
_symmetry.space_group_name_H-M   'P 1'
#
loop_
_entity.id
_entity.type
_entity.pdbx_description
1 polymer ?
#
loop_
_entity_poly.entity_id
_entity_poly.type
_entity_poly.pdbx_seq_one_letter_code
_entity_poly.pdbx_strand_id
1 'polypeptide(L)'
;MNPYTLSPDMNGEGLHIGIVRARFNEEIGQAEQEACLEELAKLGVDERDVMLVSVPGALELGVTLARMAETYEFDALIALGAVIRGETYHFEVVSNEMAAAITRISVETGIPIANGVLTVDTDEQAEARAPGKGRDCAQVAVEMANLIAALEPEEDDEDEEEEDEDFDEEEDDDNRR
;
A
#
# COMPACT_ATOMS: atom_id res chain seq x y z
N MET A 1 -4.30 11.10 -33.89
CA MET A 1 -4.39 11.72 -32.55
C MET A 1 -3.30 11.08 -31.73
N ASN A 2 -2.38 11.86 -31.16
CA ASN A 2 -1.36 11.35 -30.23
C ASN A 2 -1.82 11.77 -28.83
N PRO A 3 -2.32 10.85 -28.00
CA PRO A 3 -2.70 11.20 -26.64
C PRO A 3 -1.46 11.64 -25.85
N TYR A 4 -1.69 12.47 -24.84
CA TYR A 4 -0.71 12.63 -23.77
C TYR A 4 -0.67 11.34 -22.96
N THR A 5 0.52 10.77 -22.79
CA THR A 5 0.72 9.48 -22.14
C THR A 5 1.74 9.66 -21.01
N LEU A 6 1.32 9.33 -19.79
CA LEU A 6 2.24 9.17 -18.66
C LEU A 6 2.97 7.83 -18.82
N SER A 7 4.29 7.86 -18.65
CA SER A 7 5.11 6.64 -18.64
C SER A 7 5.10 6.03 -17.25
N PRO A 8 5.08 4.68 -17.13
CA PRO A 8 5.26 4.02 -15.84
C PRO A 8 6.55 4.46 -15.15
N ASP A 9 6.48 4.73 -13.85
CA ASP A 9 7.62 5.02 -12.99
C ASP A 9 7.82 3.90 -11.97
N MET A 10 8.99 3.28 -12.01
CA MET A 10 9.37 2.14 -11.19
C MET A 10 10.36 2.51 -10.08
N ASN A 11 10.55 3.81 -9.81
CA ASN A 11 11.40 4.27 -8.72
C ASN A 11 10.70 4.08 -7.37
N GLY A 12 11.26 3.26 -6.50
CA GLY A 12 10.76 3.00 -5.16
C GLY A 12 11.40 3.86 -4.07
N GLU A 13 12.38 4.71 -4.40
CA GLU A 13 13.06 5.54 -3.41
C GLU A 13 12.08 6.48 -2.69
N GLY A 14 12.03 6.38 -1.36
CA GLY A 14 11.18 7.20 -0.49
C GLY A 14 9.74 6.72 -0.33
N LEU A 15 9.35 5.62 -0.99
CA LEU A 15 8.01 5.04 -0.83
C LEU A 15 7.89 4.21 0.46
N HIS A 16 6.80 4.41 1.19
CA HIS A 16 6.39 3.63 2.35
C HIS A 16 5.40 2.54 1.94
N ILE A 17 5.78 1.28 2.11
CA ILE A 17 5.02 0.13 1.62
C ILE A 17 4.51 -0.71 2.79
N GLY A 18 3.19 -0.89 2.86
CA GLY A 18 2.56 -1.79 3.83
C GLY A 18 2.29 -3.17 3.22
N ILE A 19 2.67 -4.24 3.90
CA ILE A 19 2.44 -5.62 3.45
C ILE A 19 1.64 -6.37 4.52
N VAL A 20 0.52 -6.97 4.11
CA VAL A 20 -0.29 -7.86 4.95
C VAL A 20 -0.27 -9.27 4.36
N ARG A 21 0.27 -10.24 5.11
CA ARG A 21 0.34 -11.64 4.69
C ARG A 21 -0.62 -12.53 5.48
N ALA A 22 -1.47 -13.28 4.79
CA ALA A 22 -2.25 -14.36 5.41
C ALA A 22 -1.37 -15.57 5.75
N ARG A 23 -1.57 -16.18 6.93
CA ARG A 23 -0.81 -17.36 7.40
C ARG A 23 -1.39 -18.69 6.94
N PHE A 24 -2.65 -18.74 6.52
CA PHE A 24 -3.19 -19.94 5.89
C PHE A 24 -2.46 -20.21 4.57
N ASN A 25 -2.01 -21.46 4.34
CA ASN A 25 -1.05 -21.82 3.29
C ASN A 25 0.32 -21.10 3.44
N GLU A 26 0.90 -21.19 4.64
CA GLU A 26 2.05 -20.37 5.05
C GLU A 26 3.26 -20.48 4.12
N GLU A 27 3.63 -21.67 3.66
CA GLU A 27 4.80 -21.86 2.78
C GLU A 27 4.65 -21.08 1.47
N ILE A 28 3.44 -21.04 0.91
CA ILE A 28 3.12 -20.28 -0.29
C ILE A 28 3.24 -18.77 0.00
N GLY A 29 2.60 -18.31 1.08
CA GLY A 29 2.65 -16.90 1.47
C GLY A 29 4.06 -16.41 1.82
N GLN A 30 4.91 -17.27 2.39
CA GLN A 30 6.32 -16.96 2.64
C GLN A 30 7.10 -16.81 1.33
N ALA A 31 6.91 -17.73 0.38
CA ALA A 31 7.55 -17.64 -0.94
C ALA A 31 7.12 -16.38 -1.72
N GLU A 32 5.84 -15.98 -1.62
CA GLU A 32 5.37 -14.69 -2.16
C GLU A 32 6.05 -13.51 -1.48
N GLN A 33 6.11 -13.52 -0.15
CA GLN A 33 6.69 -12.44 0.64
C GLN A 33 8.18 -12.26 0.35
N GLU A 34 8.95 -13.34 0.32
CA GLU A 34 10.39 -13.29 0.02
C GLU A 34 10.63 -12.67 -1.35
N ALA A 35 9.92 -13.15 -2.37
CA ALA A 35 10.05 -12.63 -3.73
C ALA A 35 9.57 -11.18 -3.86
N CYS A 36 8.55 -10.78 -3.10
CA CYS A 36 8.05 -9.40 -3.04
C CYS A 36 9.10 -8.46 -2.43
N LEU A 37 9.66 -8.82 -1.26
CA LEU A 37 10.68 -8.01 -0.58
C LEU A 37 11.96 -7.89 -1.41
N GLU A 38 12.40 -8.98 -2.05
CA GLU A 38 13.54 -8.95 -2.97
C GLU A 38 13.33 -7.98 -4.13
N GLU A 39 12.11 -7.88 -4.65
CA GLU A 39 11.79 -7.00 -5.77
C GLU A 39 11.65 -5.54 -5.33
N LEU A 40 11.00 -5.27 -4.19
CA LEU A 40 10.94 -3.93 -3.60
C LEU A 40 12.35 -3.36 -3.39
N ALA A 41 13.27 -4.17 -2.85
CA ALA A 41 14.66 -3.78 -2.67
C ALA A 41 15.38 -3.47 -4.01
N LYS A 42 15.08 -4.20 -5.09
CA LYS A 42 15.63 -3.89 -6.43
C LYS A 42 15.06 -2.61 -7.02
N LEU A 43 13.81 -2.27 -6.68
CA LEU A 43 13.14 -1.05 -7.12
C LEU A 43 13.56 0.18 -6.30
N GLY A 44 14.30 0.00 -5.20
CA GLY A 44 14.88 1.10 -4.41
C GLY A 44 14.13 1.45 -3.12
N VAL A 45 13.14 0.65 -2.73
CA VAL A 45 12.44 0.83 -1.45
C VAL A 45 13.38 0.44 -0.31
N ASP A 46 13.54 1.31 0.68
CA ASP A 46 14.36 1.04 1.87
C ASP A 46 13.64 0.06 2.80
N GLU A 47 14.38 -0.88 3.41
CA GLU A 47 13.81 -1.87 4.32
C GLU A 47 13.07 -1.24 5.52
N ARG A 48 13.48 -0.03 5.92
CA ARG A 48 12.89 0.71 7.05
C ARG A 48 11.53 1.31 6.71
N ASP A 49 11.25 1.51 5.42
CA ASP A 49 10.00 2.07 4.91
C ASP A 49 9.00 0.96 4.56
N VAL A 50 9.33 -0.30 4.84
CA VAL A 50 8.44 -1.46 4.66
C VAL A 50 7.90 -1.95 6.00
N MET A 51 6.58 -1.90 6.17
CA MET A 51 5.90 -2.53 7.30
C MET A 51 5.27 -3.85 6.87
N LEU A 52 5.72 -4.96 7.46
CA LEU A 52 5.13 -6.28 7.24
C LEU A 52 4.34 -6.75 8.46
N VAL A 53 3.07 -7.08 8.26
CA VAL A 53 2.19 -7.68 9.28
C VAL A 53 1.60 -9.00 8.78
N SER A 54 1.23 -9.88 9.71
CA SER A 54 0.60 -11.16 9.35
C SER A 54 -0.75 -11.38 10.04
N VAL A 55 -1.68 -11.99 9.31
CA VAL A 55 -3.05 -12.28 9.74
C VAL A 55 -3.36 -13.78 9.66
N PRO A 56 -4.38 -14.30 10.38
CA PRO A 56 -4.70 -15.73 10.35
C PRO A 56 -5.01 -16.26 8.95
N GLY A 57 -5.94 -15.63 8.22
CA GLY A 57 -6.35 -16.04 6.89
C GLY A 57 -6.73 -14.87 5.98
N ALA A 58 -7.18 -15.20 4.77
CA ALA A 58 -7.46 -14.22 3.73
C ALA A 58 -8.64 -13.29 4.06
N LEU A 59 -9.60 -13.73 4.88
CA LEU A 59 -10.73 -12.90 5.31
C LEU A 59 -10.32 -11.76 6.25
N GLU A 60 -9.23 -11.92 6.99
CA GLU A 60 -8.71 -10.88 7.90
C GLU A 60 -7.85 -9.83 7.18
N LEU A 61 -7.52 -10.05 5.90
CA LEU A 61 -6.77 -9.08 5.10
C LEU A 61 -7.52 -7.75 5.00
N GLY A 62 -8.83 -7.79 4.73
CA GLY A 62 -9.64 -6.60 4.54
C GLY A 62 -9.60 -5.65 5.75
N VAL A 63 -9.89 -6.15 6.95
CA VAL A 63 -9.87 -5.29 8.15
C VAL A 63 -8.47 -4.73 8.44
N THR A 64 -7.41 -5.50 8.18
CA THR A 64 -6.04 -5.08 8.46
C THR A 64 -5.57 -4.03 7.46
N LEU A 65 -5.82 -4.26 6.17
CA LEU A 65 -5.53 -3.31 5.10
C LEU A 65 -6.29 -2.00 5.29
N ALA A 66 -7.57 -2.06 5.67
CA ALA A 66 -8.37 -0.87 5.96
C ALA A 66 -7.73 -0.05 7.08
N ARG A 67 -7.31 -0.70 8.18
CA ARG A 67 -6.65 -0.01 9.29
C ARG A 67 -5.31 0.60 8.90
N MET A 68 -4.52 -0.08 8.07
CA MET A 68 -3.26 0.48 7.57
C MET A 68 -3.52 1.67 6.65
N ALA A 69 -4.49 1.56 5.74
CA ALA A 69 -4.84 2.65 4.83
C ALA A 69 -5.34 3.91 5.58
N GLU A 70 -6.13 3.73 6.64
CA GLU A 70 -6.62 4.83 7.50
C GLU A 70 -5.52 5.60 8.25
N THR A 71 -4.29 5.07 8.34
CA THR A 71 -3.17 5.78 8.97
C THR A 71 -2.58 6.88 8.10
N TYR A 72 -2.77 6.80 6.77
CA TYR A 72 -2.10 7.66 5.79
C TYR A 72 -0.56 7.63 5.86
N GLU A 73 0.02 6.56 6.41
CA GLU A 73 1.49 6.37 6.52
C GLU A 73 2.08 5.57 5.33
N PHE A 74 1.27 5.16 4.36
CA PHE A 74 1.68 4.27 3.27
C PHE A 74 1.28 4.83 1.90
N ASP A 75 2.23 4.80 0.96
CA ASP A 75 2.01 5.17 -0.43
C ASP A 75 1.34 4.03 -1.22
N ALA A 76 1.57 2.78 -0.82
CA ALA A 76 0.89 1.62 -1.35
C ALA A 76 0.82 0.47 -0.33
N LEU A 77 -0.18 -0.41 -0.52
CA LEU A 77 -0.34 -1.62 0.27
C LEU A 77 -0.25 -2.87 -0.61
N ILE A 78 0.15 -3.98 0.00
CA ILE A 78 0.27 -5.28 -0.65
C ILE A 78 -0.41 -6.35 0.22
N ALA A 79 -1.29 -7.15 -0.39
CA ALA A 79 -1.95 -8.26 0.27
C ALA A 79 -1.40 -9.59 -0.27
N LEU A 80 -0.80 -10.44 0.58
CA LEU A 80 -0.19 -11.71 0.19
C LEU A 80 -0.86 -12.91 0.87
N GLY A 81 -0.77 -14.08 0.25
CA GLY A 81 -1.29 -15.35 0.77
C GLY A 81 -1.91 -16.21 -0.32
N ALA A 82 -2.50 -17.34 0.07
CA ALA A 82 -3.15 -18.22 -0.89
C ALA A 82 -4.46 -18.80 -0.37
N VAL A 83 -5.43 -18.93 -1.27
CA VAL A 83 -6.70 -19.63 -1.11
C VAL A 83 -6.71 -20.75 -2.14
N ILE A 84 -6.56 -21.99 -1.67
CA ILE A 84 -6.48 -23.19 -2.51
C ILE A 84 -7.81 -23.94 -2.43
N ARG A 85 -8.34 -24.39 -3.57
CA ARG A 85 -9.66 -25.03 -3.65
C ARG A 85 -9.69 -26.32 -2.82
N GLY A 86 -10.66 -26.38 -1.90
CA GLY A 86 -11.04 -27.59 -1.18
C GLY A 86 -12.32 -28.22 -1.71
N GLU A 87 -12.94 -29.07 -0.88
CA GLU A 87 -14.14 -29.84 -1.28
C GLU A 87 -15.46 -29.05 -1.19
N THR A 88 -15.45 -27.89 -0.54
CA THR A 88 -16.68 -27.14 -0.22
C THR A 88 -16.69 -25.77 -0.88
N TYR A 89 -17.87 -25.14 -0.89
CA TYR A 89 -18.07 -23.78 -1.39
C TYR A 89 -17.29 -22.70 -0.60
N HIS A 90 -16.64 -23.05 0.52
CA HIS A 90 -15.86 -22.11 1.32
C HIS A 90 -14.75 -21.43 0.51
N PHE A 91 -14.17 -22.11 -0.48
CA PHE A 91 -13.21 -21.50 -1.41
C PHE A 91 -13.79 -20.25 -2.08
N GLU A 92 -15.00 -20.35 -2.64
CA GLU A 92 -15.65 -19.24 -3.35
C GLU A 92 -16.02 -18.11 -2.40
N VAL A 93 -16.45 -18.43 -1.17
CA VAL A 93 -16.75 -17.40 -0.16
C VAL A 93 -15.50 -16.63 0.20
N VAL A 94 -14.40 -17.33 0.51
CA VAL A 94 -13.16 -16.70 0.96
C VAL A 94 -12.51 -15.89 -0.15
N SER A 95 -12.38 -16.44 -1.35
CA SER A 95 -11.72 -15.77 -2.47
C SER A 95 -12.47 -14.51 -2.92
N ASN A 96 -13.80 -14.60 -3.05
CA ASN A 96 -14.61 -13.47 -3.52
C ASN A 96 -14.73 -12.35 -2.48
N GLU A 97 -15.00 -12.68 -1.21
CA GLU A 97 -15.16 -11.66 -0.17
C GLU A 97 -13.85 -10.94 0.13
N MET A 98 -12.72 -11.65 0.13
CA MET A 98 -11.39 -11.04 0.27
C MET A 98 -11.09 -10.10 -0.90
N ALA A 99 -11.29 -10.55 -2.15
CA ALA A 99 -11.01 -9.72 -3.31
C ALA A 99 -11.90 -8.46 -3.34
N ALA A 100 -13.19 -8.62 -3.02
CA ALA A 100 -14.14 -7.51 -2.94
C ALA A 100 -13.74 -6.51 -1.85
N ALA A 101 -13.31 -6.98 -0.67
CA ALA A 101 -12.85 -6.12 0.40
C ALA A 101 -11.61 -5.31 -0.01
N ILE A 102 -10.58 -5.95 -0.58
CA ILE A 102 -9.36 -5.28 -1.04
C ILE A 102 -9.67 -4.19 -2.07
N THR A 103 -10.47 -4.51 -3.09
CA THR A 103 -10.86 -3.54 -4.13
C THR A 103 -11.63 -2.38 -3.53
N ARG A 104 -12.58 -2.66 -2.63
CA ARG A 104 -13.36 -1.61 -1.96
C ARG A 104 -12.46 -0.66 -1.19
N ILE A 105 -11.54 -1.18 -0.36
CA ILE A 105 -10.64 -0.36 0.46
C ILE A 105 -9.76 0.52 -0.42
N SER A 106 -9.17 -0.04 -1.48
CA SER A 106 -8.34 0.71 -2.43
C SER A 106 -9.09 1.92 -3.01
N VAL A 107 -10.33 1.70 -3.46
CA VAL A 107 -11.16 2.77 -4.04
C VAL A 107 -11.67 3.77 -2.99
N GLU A 108 -12.04 3.31 -1.80
CA GLU A 108 -12.58 4.17 -0.73
C GLU A 108 -11.50 5.03 -0.07
N THR A 109 -10.27 4.53 0.03
CA THR A 109 -9.15 5.23 0.71
C THR A 109 -8.23 6.00 -0.24
N GLY A 110 -8.25 5.68 -1.54
CA GLY A 110 -7.33 6.24 -2.52
C GLY A 110 -5.94 5.60 -2.53
N ILE A 111 -5.62 4.76 -1.52
CA ILE A 111 -4.32 4.09 -1.44
C ILE A 111 -4.34 2.83 -2.32
N PRO A 112 -3.43 2.71 -3.30
CA PRO A 112 -3.39 1.54 -4.18
C PRO A 112 -3.02 0.28 -3.39
N ILE A 113 -3.80 -0.79 -3.60
CA ILE A 113 -3.55 -2.10 -2.98
C ILE A 113 -3.27 -3.17 -4.04
N ALA A 114 -2.05 -3.69 -4.06
CA ALA A 114 -1.68 -4.83 -4.88
C ALA A 114 -2.23 -6.13 -4.28
N ASN A 115 -3.19 -6.76 -4.98
CA ASN A 115 -3.74 -8.05 -4.57
C ASN A 115 -2.85 -9.21 -5.05
N GLY A 116 -2.03 -9.69 -4.13
CA GLY A 116 -1.16 -10.86 -4.23
C GLY A 116 -1.84 -12.19 -4.02
N VAL A 117 -3.04 -12.23 -3.42
CA VAL A 117 -3.59 -13.49 -2.92
C VAL A 117 -3.87 -14.47 -4.05
N LEU A 118 -3.15 -15.60 -4.07
CA LEU A 118 -3.32 -16.65 -5.05
C LEU A 118 -4.64 -17.41 -4.82
N THR A 119 -5.54 -17.35 -5.79
CA THR A 119 -6.78 -18.14 -5.80
C THR A 119 -6.65 -19.25 -6.84
N VAL A 120 -6.27 -20.45 -6.40
CA VAL A 120 -5.90 -21.57 -7.30
C VAL A 120 -6.61 -22.88 -6.95
N ASP A 121 -6.60 -23.82 -7.89
CA ASP A 121 -7.28 -25.10 -7.72
C ASP A 121 -6.41 -26.18 -7.03
N THR A 122 -5.08 -26.06 -7.09
CA THR A 122 -4.16 -27.07 -6.53
C THR A 122 -2.93 -26.43 -5.86
N ASP A 123 -2.29 -27.18 -4.97
CA ASP A 123 -1.05 -26.77 -4.31
C ASP A 123 0.09 -26.54 -5.31
N GLU A 124 0.23 -27.39 -6.34
CA GLU A 124 1.29 -27.24 -7.35
C GLU A 124 1.11 -25.94 -8.16
N GLN A 125 -0.14 -25.51 -8.37
CA GLN A 125 -0.42 -24.23 -9.00
C GLN A 125 0.00 -23.05 -8.13
N ALA A 126 -0.14 -23.17 -6.80
CA ALA A 126 0.25 -22.17 -5.82
C ALA A 126 1.78 -22.04 -5.78
N GLU A 127 2.48 -23.16 -5.60
CA GLU A 127 3.94 -23.23 -5.55
C GLU A 127 4.58 -22.64 -6.80
N ALA A 128 4.08 -22.99 -7.99
CA ALA A 128 4.62 -22.52 -9.26
C ALA A 128 4.43 -21.01 -9.48
N ARG A 129 3.46 -20.38 -8.81
CA ARG A 129 3.09 -18.97 -9.03
C ARG A 129 3.58 -18.03 -7.95
N ALA A 130 3.71 -18.50 -6.71
CA ALA A 130 4.02 -17.66 -5.56
C ALA A 130 5.20 -16.69 -5.77
N PRO A 131 6.39 -17.14 -6.23
CA PRO A 131 7.50 -16.22 -6.43
C PRO A 131 7.22 -15.16 -7.51
N GLY A 132 6.53 -15.54 -8.59
CA GLY A 132 6.15 -14.60 -9.65
C GLY A 132 5.15 -13.57 -9.15
N LYS A 133 4.10 -14.04 -8.47
CA LYS A 133 3.03 -13.19 -7.97
C LYS A 133 3.53 -12.19 -6.93
N GLY A 134 4.44 -12.57 -6.04
CA GLY A 134 5.10 -11.68 -5.10
C GLY A 134 5.86 -10.53 -5.79
N ARG A 135 6.67 -10.85 -6.81
CA ARG A 135 7.39 -9.83 -7.61
C ARG A 135 6.43 -8.88 -8.33
N ASP A 136 5.41 -9.43 -8.98
CA ASP A 136 4.41 -8.63 -9.69
C ASP A 136 3.72 -7.65 -8.73
N CYS A 137 3.47 -8.05 -7.48
CA CYS A 137 2.84 -7.16 -6.50
C CYS A 137 3.75 -6.03 -6.03
N ALA A 138 5.05 -6.29 -5.86
CA ALA A 138 6.02 -5.24 -5.57
C ALA A 138 6.06 -4.19 -6.69
N GLN A 139 6.11 -4.66 -7.94
CA GLN A 139 6.12 -3.80 -9.12
C GLN A 139 4.83 -2.96 -9.22
N VAL A 140 3.67 -3.59 -9.05
CA VAL A 140 2.38 -2.89 -9.04
C VAL A 140 2.30 -1.86 -7.93
N ALA A 141 2.78 -2.17 -6.72
CA ALA A 141 2.74 -1.24 -5.60
C ALA A 141 3.56 0.03 -5.89
N VAL A 142 4.80 -0.12 -6.36
CA VAL A 142 5.67 1.01 -6.70
C VAL A 142 5.10 1.82 -7.87
N GLU A 143 4.70 1.15 -8.96
CA GLU A 143 4.15 1.83 -10.13
C GLU A 143 2.88 2.61 -9.80
N MET A 144 1.98 2.00 -9.03
CA MET A 144 0.71 2.64 -8.67
C MET A 144 0.90 3.76 -7.65
N ALA A 145 1.81 3.63 -6.68
CA ALA A 145 2.13 4.72 -5.75
C ALA A 145 2.57 5.97 -6.54
N ASN A 146 3.53 5.81 -7.44
CA ASN A 146 4.01 6.90 -8.28
C ASN A 146 2.92 7.46 -9.21
N LEU A 147 2.09 6.60 -9.79
CA LEU A 147 0.99 7.03 -10.65
C LEU A 147 -0.05 7.85 -9.90
N ILE A 148 -0.44 7.41 -8.70
CA ILE A 148 -1.44 8.14 -7.89
C ILE A 148 -0.89 9.50 -7.49
N ALA A 149 0.36 9.57 -6.99
CA ALA A 149 1.02 10.83 -6.67
C ALA A 149 1.10 11.77 -7.90
N ALA A 150 1.40 11.25 -9.08
CA ALA A 150 1.46 12.05 -10.31
C ALA A 150 0.08 12.53 -10.83
N LEU A 151 -1.02 11.98 -10.31
CA LEU A 151 -2.39 12.37 -10.66
C LEU A 151 -3.02 13.29 -9.61
N GLU A 152 -2.39 13.45 -8.44
CA GLU A 152 -2.84 14.41 -7.43
C GLU A 152 -2.66 15.84 -7.94
N PRO A 153 -3.69 16.69 -7.82
CA PRO A 153 -3.56 18.09 -8.20
C PRO A 153 -2.59 18.81 -7.27
N GLU A 154 -1.77 19.71 -7.80
CA GLU A 154 -0.99 20.65 -6.99
C GLU A 154 -1.97 21.46 -6.13
N GLU A 155 -1.76 21.51 -4.81
CA GLU A 155 -2.51 22.42 -3.94
C GLU A 155 -2.05 23.85 -4.28
N ASP A 156 -2.98 24.73 -4.68
CA ASP A 156 -2.68 26.14 -4.90
C ASP A 156 -2.25 26.75 -3.57
N ASP A 157 -0.99 27.21 -3.46
CA ASP A 157 -0.43 27.94 -2.32
C ASP A 157 -1.16 29.30 -2.12
N GLU A 158 -2.41 29.29 -1.65
CA GLU A 158 -3.18 30.48 -1.28
C GLU A 158 -3.36 30.55 0.26
N ASP A 159 -2.28 30.57 1.04
CA ASP A 159 -2.35 30.88 2.50
C ASP A 159 -1.02 31.51 3.03
N GLU A 160 -0.38 32.42 2.26
CA GLU A 160 0.65 33.33 2.78
C GLU A 160 0.13 34.79 2.80
N GLU A 161 -1.03 35.06 3.40
CA GLU A 161 -1.37 36.43 3.81
C GLU A 161 -1.98 36.45 5.22
N GLU A 162 -1.43 37.36 6.05
CA GLU A 162 -1.87 37.82 7.39
C GLU A 162 -1.28 37.02 8.59
N GLU A 163 -0.61 37.59 9.60
CA GLU A 163 -0.72 38.91 10.25
C GLU A 163 0.65 39.34 10.85
N ASP A 164 1.28 40.40 10.33
CA ASP A 164 2.24 41.22 11.10
C ASP A 164 1.46 42.39 11.74
N GLU A 165 0.65 42.11 12.76
CA GLU A 165 0.18 43.15 13.67
C GLU A 165 1.23 43.35 14.78
N ASP A 166 2.21 44.23 14.50
CA ASP A 166 3.12 44.78 15.52
C ASP A 166 2.29 45.52 16.59
N PHE A 167 2.02 44.83 17.70
CA PHE A 167 1.53 45.41 18.95
C PHE A 167 2.73 46.00 19.70
N ASP A 168 3.12 47.23 19.35
CA ASP A 168 4.00 48.04 20.22
C ASP A 168 3.17 48.53 21.42
N GLU A 169 3.14 47.72 22.50
CA GLU A 169 2.73 48.21 23.82
C GLU A 169 3.78 49.18 24.35
N GLU A 170 3.35 50.43 24.55
CA GLU A 170 4.09 51.49 25.23
C GLU A 170 4.48 51.04 26.66
N GLU A 171 5.76 50.79 26.93
CA GLU A 171 6.31 50.85 28.28
C GLU A 171 6.87 52.25 28.56
N ASP A 172 5.97 53.15 28.98
CA ASP A 172 6.31 54.20 29.95
C ASP A 172 6.57 53.51 31.30
N ASP A 173 7.80 53.55 31.83
CA ASP A 173 8.15 54.44 32.96
C ASP A 173 9.55 54.14 33.53
N ASP A 174 10.17 55.23 33.99
CA ASP A 174 11.13 55.29 35.08
C ASP A 174 12.62 54.93 34.84
N ASN A 175 13.36 55.87 34.23
CA ASN A 175 14.67 56.25 34.79
C ASN A 175 15.20 57.60 34.25
N ARG A 176 15.11 58.68 35.04
CA ARG A 176 16.25 59.59 35.35
C ARG A 176 15.85 60.86 36.11
N ARG A 177 16.39 60.92 37.33
CA ARG A 177 16.86 62.07 38.14
C ARG A 177 15.90 62.72 39.13
#